data_AF-A0A286AI85-F1
#
_entry.id   AF-A0A286AI85-F1
#
_cell.length_a   1.000
_cell.length_b   1.000
_cell.length_c   1.000
_cell.angle_alpha   90.00
_cell.angle_beta   90.00
_cell.angle_gamma   90.00
#
_symmetry.space_group_name_H-M   'P 1'
#
loop_
_entity.id
_entity.type
_entity.pdbx_description
1 polymer ?
#
loop_
_entity_poly.entity_id
_entity_poly.type
_entity_poly.pdbx_seq_one_letter_code
_entity_poly.pdbx_strand_id
1 'polypeptide(L)'
;MQEDIFQVGDAHFAFTAQSSASFVDGGMQFQLHTAPVAFDAALHAPAFQPDDVDNPSQGTIAPQFGTYGAFFFHDKTGEPLRIVQMPQNQPATFDFHLYERGFALDSFHGTVTLTPSSVELRGTMRSRYDDSKSVPIHVRKAFEPGEVTLRPHTYTSLEEAAEVPPERVRRLLIRQPWQGDTPKIEIFPPEILRFRNLEFLSLQFMSPAHAPFTALPDEFCSLSSLKELFVRGSAIEHLPENFGALEQLEALFLQYGKLRDLPDSIGRLSRLQRLVLPGNALTTLPECVGHLPALTLLNVEKNPFVSLPVSLKKIKKVTLENKLKALYLDIRYRPEIDVAVAPESFLARSSAEHAAILEAACARHKLKRYLPALLRLARNTVRYRTTEPEDYAQKGNTRFGGAPDLPPDIEFPRAEGGTHWRFYAQLRLTDVAGLQPWLPRDGMLYFFGEDQEELQKHRVIHSTAPASSLQTYVYPDDATFENGDAFPGFKAVATATVSVPSLYNAGDRLTGRDAVLLNIEDDDKLQKAYWALQEELSGKSEDCHLVNAHVFTQHESPEEQASAERGGLPGEWVNLLMLESDNRPGFCFWDAGTLSFSIHMKDLALGDFSRTFASLESS
;
A
#
# COMPACT_ATOMS: atom_id res chain seq x y z
N MET A 1 -39.33 -3.26 16.90
CA MET A 1 -38.51 -4.29 16.25
C MET A 1 -39.20 -5.61 16.51
N GLN A 2 -39.52 -6.40 15.48
CA GLN A 2 -40.05 -7.76 15.70
C GLN A 2 -38.89 -8.64 16.18
N GLU A 3 -39.12 -9.47 17.19
CA GLU A 3 -38.12 -10.34 17.81
C GLU A 3 -37.67 -11.47 16.86
N ASP A 4 -36.44 -11.92 17.08
CA ASP A 4 -35.87 -13.13 16.47
C ASP A 4 -36.66 -14.37 16.94
N ILE A 5 -36.90 -15.32 16.03
CA ILE A 5 -37.65 -16.55 16.31
C ILE A 5 -36.84 -17.73 15.78
N PHE A 6 -36.62 -18.76 16.60
CA PHE A 6 -36.21 -20.08 16.15
C PHE A 6 -37.08 -21.11 16.87
N GLN A 7 -38.06 -21.64 16.16
CA GLN A 7 -39.01 -22.61 16.70
C GLN A 7 -39.01 -23.88 15.85
N VAL A 8 -38.93 -25.04 16.52
CA VAL A 8 -39.05 -26.37 15.90
C VAL A 8 -40.05 -27.18 16.71
N GLY A 9 -41.18 -27.56 16.11
CA GLY A 9 -42.29 -28.13 16.88
C GLY A 9 -42.85 -27.10 17.87
N ASP A 10 -42.98 -27.51 19.12
CA ASP A 10 -43.39 -26.66 20.24
C ASP A 10 -42.20 -26.06 21.02
N ALA A 11 -40.97 -26.32 20.56
CA ALA A 11 -39.75 -25.89 21.22
C ALA A 11 -39.16 -24.60 20.63
N HIS A 12 -38.68 -23.73 21.52
CA HIS A 12 -38.06 -22.44 21.18
C HIS A 12 -36.57 -22.43 21.53
N PHE A 13 -35.77 -21.82 20.64
CA PHE A 13 -34.33 -21.74 20.75
C PHE A 13 -33.86 -20.30 20.57
N ALA A 14 -32.77 -19.93 21.27
CA ALA A 14 -32.11 -18.64 21.09
C ALA A 14 -30.93 -18.78 20.13
N PHE A 15 -30.76 -17.82 19.20
CA PHE A 15 -29.60 -17.77 18.31
C PHE A 15 -28.30 -17.52 19.09
N THR A 16 -27.20 -18.12 18.67
CA THR A 16 -25.85 -17.78 19.14
C THR A 16 -25.19 -16.75 18.22
N ALA A 17 -24.11 -16.14 18.70
CA ALA A 17 -23.26 -15.24 17.91
C ALA A 17 -22.55 -15.93 16.72
N GLN A 18 -22.58 -17.26 16.63
CA GLN A 18 -22.05 -18.01 15.47
C GLN A 18 -23.01 -18.02 14.28
N SER A 19 -24.28 -17.63 14.51
CA SER A 19 -25.25 -17.51 13.43
C SER A 19 -24.78 -16.47 12.42
N SER A 20 -24.72 -16.86 11.15
CA SER A 20 -24.29 -16.01 10.05
C SER A 20 -25.24 -16.11 8.88
N ALA A 21 -25.40 -15.00 8.18
CA ALA A 21 -26.04 -14.97 6.88
C ALA A 21 -25.20 -14.11 5.94
N SER A 22 -25.12 -14.53 4.69
CA SER A 22 -24.42 -13.81 3.63
C SER A 22 -25.27 -13.84 2.37
N PHE A 23 -25.17 -12.79 1.57
CA PHE A 23 -25.83 -12.74 0.27
C PHE A 23 -24.77 -12.93 -0.82
N VAL A 24 -24.97 -13.92 -1.67
CA VAL A 24 -24.05 -14.31 -2.75
C VAL A 24 -24.81 -14.28 -4.07
N ASP A 25 -24.44 -13.35 -4.95
CA ASP A 25 -24.97 -13.21 -6.32
C ASP A 25 -26.49 -13.20 -6.48
N GLY A 26 -27.21 -12.50 -5.61
CA GLY A 26 -28.69 -12.42 -5.65
C GLY A 26 -29.38 -13.57 -4.91
N GLY A 27 -28.61 -14.55 -4.44
CA GLY A 27 -29.02 -15.55 -3.47
C GLY A 27 -28.60 -15.21 -2.04
N MET A 28 -29.14 -15.94 -1.07
CA MET A 28 -28.75 -15.90 0.33
C MET A 28 -28.18 -17.25 0.73
N GLN A 29 -27.20 -17.23 1.60
CA GLN A 29 -26.71 -18.41 2.30
C GLN A 29 -26.73 -18.08 3.79
N PHE A 30 -27.18 -19.00 4.63
CA PHE A 30 -27.12 -18.79 6.07
C PHE A 30 -26.78 -20.08 6.80
N GLN A 31 -26.20 -19.90 7.99
CA GLN A 31 -25.93 -20.93 8.98
C GLN A 31 -26.37 -20.38 10.33
N LEU A 32 -27.50 -20.86 10.84
CA LEU A 32 -28.12 -20.37 12.06
C LEU A 32 -27.90 -21.40 13.17
N HIS A 33 -27.17 -20.97 14.19
CA HIS A 33 -26.78 -21.79 15.33
C HIS A 33 -27.60 -21.39 16.56
N THR A 34 -28.04 -22.37 17.35
CA THR A 34 -28.78 -22.12 18.58
C THR A 34 -27.99 -22.47 19.83
N ALA A 35 -28.29 -21.79 20.95
CA ALA A 35 -27.75 -22.17 22.25
C ALA A 35 -28.30 -23.55 22.68
N PRO A 36 -27.48 -24.41 23.31
CA PRO A 36 -27.97 -25.68 23.84
C PRO A 36 -29.04 -25.47 24.92
N VAL A 37 -30.13 -26.25 24.84
CA VAL A 37 -31.21 -26.30 25.84
C VAL A 37 -31.39 -27.72 26.35
N ALA A 38 -31.92 -27.88 27.56
CA ALA A 38 -32.22 -29.21 28.09
C ALA A 38 -33.33 -29.88 27.27
N PHE A 39 -33.18 -31.19 27.00
CA PHE A 39 -34.22 -31.94 26.30
C PHE A 39 -35.47 -32.12 27.18
N ASP A 40 -36.63 -31.78 26.63
CA ASP A 40 -37.95 -31.99 27.23
C ASP A 40 -38.85 -32.78 26.27
N ALA A 41 -39.18 -34.02 26.63
CA ALA A 41 -39.99 -34.89 25.79
C ALA A 41 -41.40 -34.35 25.48
N ALA A 42 -41.95 -33.44 26.30
CA ALA A 42 -43.26 -32.82 26.04
C ALA A 42 -43.19 -31.74 24.94
N LEU A 43 -42.08 -31.02 24.84
CA LEU A 43 -41.89 -29.93 23.88
C LEU A 43 -41.23 -30.39 22.57
N HIS A 44 -40.44 -31.46 22.63
CA HIS A 44 -39.57 -31.93 21.54
C HIS A 44 -40.00 -33.29 20.96
N ALA A 45 -41.22 -33.77 21.16
CA ALA A 45 -41.70 -35.00 20.50
C ALA A 45 -42.17 -34.74 19.05
N PRO A 46 -42.12 -35.71 18.11
CA PRO A 46 -41.59 -37.08 18.18
C PRO A 46 -40.28 -37.32 17.38
N ALA A 47 -39.62 -36.26 16.89
CA ALA A 47 -38.52 -36.38 15.91
C ALA A 47 -37.09 -36.35 16.51
N PHE A 48 -36.92 -36.31 17.83
CA PHE A 48 -35.65 -35.94 18.47
C PHE A 48 -35.05 -37.11 19.27
N GLN A 49 -33.79 -37.47 19.00
CA GLN A 49 -33.02 -38.46 19.77
C GLN A 49 -31.81 -37.80 20.43
N PRO A 50 -31.82 -37.58 21.77
CA PRO A 50 -30.78 -36.81 22.47
C PRO A 50 -29.46 -37.56 22.75
N ASP A 51 -29.42 -38.88 22.50
CA ASP A 51 -28.29 -39.77 22.85
C ASP A 51 -27.27 -40.02 21.70
N ASP A 52 -27.29 -39.20 20.65
CA ASP A 52 -26.32 -39.26 19.55
C ASP A 52 -24.99 -38.55 19.91
N VAL A 53 -23.87 -39.05 19.36
CA VAL A 53 -22.48 -38.84 19.84
C VAL A 53 -21.96 -37.40 19.69
N ASP A 54 -22.69 -36.55 18.96
CA ASP A 54 -22.26 -35.19 18.58
C ASP A 54 -22.74 -34.08 19.53
N ASN A 55 -23.31 -34.41 20.70
CA ASN A 55 -23.79 -33.45 21.71
C ASN A 55 -22.64 -32.90 22.59
N PRO A 56 -22.59 -31.59 22.94
CA PRO A 56 -21.51 -31.07 23.76
C PRO A 56 -21.68 -31.49 25.24
N SER A 57 -22.89 -31.92 25.61
CA SER A 57 -23.31 -32.45 26.91
C SER A 57 -24.53 -33.36 26.75
N GLN A 58 -24.53 -34.47 27.50
CA GLN A 58 -25.58 -35.49 27.46
C GLN A 58 -26.93 -34.90 27.95
N GLY A 59 -28.02 -35.15 27.21
CA GLY A 59 -29.37 -34.69 27.57
C GLY A 59 -29.72 -33.25 27.16
N THR A 60 -28.92 -32.60 26.32
CA THR A 60 -29.25 -31.29 25.73
C THR A 60 -29.58 -31.41 24.24
N ILE A 61 -30.10 -30.36 23.61
CA ILE A 61 -30.28 -30.28 22.16
C ILE A 61 -29.92 -28.86 21.67
N ALA A 62 -29.40 -28.76 20.46
CA ALA A 62 -29.02 -27.49 19.83
C ALA A 62 -29.15 -27.61 18.29
N PRO A 63 -30.34 -27.42 17.71
CA PRO A 63 -30.51 -27.53 16.27
C PRO A 63 -29.71 -26.47 15.50
N GLN A 64 -29.13 -26.87 14.38
CA GLN A 64 -28.55 -25.95 13.41
C GLN A 64 -29.40 -25.94 12.15
N PHE A 65 -29.82 -24.75 11.73
CA PHE A 65 -30.59 -24.58 10.51
C PHE A 65 -29.82 -23.74 9.51
N GLY A 66 -29.56 -24.32 8.34
CA GLY A 66 -28.67 -23.71 7.37
C GLY A 66 -29.04 -24.05 5.95
N THR A 67 -28.26 -23.48 5.03
CA THR A 67 -28.34 -23.82 3.61
C THR A 67 -27.05 -24.46 3.11
N TYR A 68 -27.19 -25.44 2.21
CA TYR A 68 -26.02 -26.12 1.61
C TYR A 68 -25.28 -25.22 0.62
N GLY A 69 -25.99 -24.27 0.02
CA GLY A 69 -25.45 -23.25 -0.88
C GLY A 69 -26.27 -21.97 -0.85
N ALA A 70 -26.00 -21.06 -1.78
CA ALA A 70 -26.83 -19.88 -1.98
C ALA A 70 -28.14 -20.29 -2.66
N PHE A 71 -29.27 -19.96 -2.04
CA PHE A 71 -30.59 -20.14 -2.64
C PHE A 71 -31.10 -18.79 -3.15
N PHE A 72 -31.74 -18.80 -4.31
CA PHE A 72 -32.07 -17.59 -5.06
C PHE A 72 -33.56 -17.26 -4.96
N PHE A 73 -33.86 -15.98 -4.81
CA PHE A 73 -35.22 -15.49 -4.58
C PHE A 73 -35.81 -14.83 -5.82
N HIS A 74 -35.46 -15.28 -7.01
CA HIS A 74 -36.01 -14.66 -8.22
C HIS A 74 -37.25 -15.41 -8.66
N ASP A 75 -38.30 -14.69 -9.04
CA ASP A 75 -39.34 -15.33 -9.83
C ASP A 75 -38.77 -15.70 -11.21
N LYS A 76 -39.53 -16.45 -12.02
CA LYS A 76 -39.15 -16.73 -13.42
C LYS A 76 -38.99 -15.46 -14.28
N THR A 77 -39.19 -14.28 -13.70
CA THR A 77 -39.18 -13.00 -14.37
C THR A 77 -38.04 -12.09 -13.87
N GLY A 78 -37.28 -12.48 -12.83
CA GLY A 78 -36.12 -11.76 -12.31
C GLY A 78 -36.39 -10.77 -11.16
N GLU A 79 -37.64 -10.60 -10.69
CA GLU A 79 -37.90 -9.81 -9.47
C GLU A 79 -37.46 -10.61 -8.24
N PRO A 80 -36.79 -9.99 -7.25
CA PRO A 80 -36.62 -10.60 -5.95
C PRO A 80 -38.01 -10.81 -5.31
N LEU A 81 -38.45 -12.06 -5.30
CA LEU A 81 -39.58 -12.56 -4.55
C LEU A 81 -39.37 -12.21 -3.07
N ARG A 82 -40.21 -11.30 -2.58
CA ARG A 82 -40.35 -11.06 -1.14
C ARG A 82 -40.98 -12.24 -0.43
N ILE A 83 -41.64 -13.14 -1.18
CA ILE A 83 -42.28 -14.35 -0.67
C ILE A 83 -42.03 -15.49 -1.67
N VAL A 84 -41.31 -16.53 -1.26
CA VAL A 84 -41.09 -17.76 -2.02
C VAL A 84 -41.94 -18.88 -1.42
N GLN A 85 -42.70 -19.58 -2.27
CA GLN A 85 -43.53 -20.72 -1.89
C GLN A 85 -42.87 -22.02 -2.35
N MET A 86 -42.66 -22.95 -1.42
CA MET A 86 -42.11 -24.27 -1.67
C MET A 86 -43.20 -25.34 -1.42
N PRO A 87 -44.03 -25.64 -2.44
CA PRO A 87 -45.19 -26.52 -2.28
C PRO A 87 -44.80 -27.97 -2.01
N GLN A 88 -45.65 -28.68 -1.25
CA GLN A 88 -45.39 -30.06 -0.79
C GLN A 88 -45.31 -31.11 -1.92
N ASN A 89 -45.83 -30.81 -3.11
CA ASN A 89 -45.95 -31.75 -4.23
C ASN A 89 -44.89 -31.55 -5.32
N GLN A 90 -43.88 -30.69 -5.10
CA GLN A 90 -42.75 -30.48 -6.00
C GLN A 90 -41.47 -31.09 -5.41
N PRO A 91 -40.51 -31.56 -6.24
CA PRO A 91 -39.23 -32.05 -5.74
C PRO A 91 -38.57 -30.95 -4.90
N ALA A 92 -38.15 -31.31 -3.68
CA ALA A 92 -37.53 -30.39 -2.76
C ALA A 92 -36.29 -29.75 -3.41
N THR A 93 -36.18 -28.43 -3.30
CA THR A 93 -34.91 -27.74 -3.56
C THR A 93 -33.96 -28.16 -2.44
N PHE A 94 -32.82 -28.78 -2.78
CA PHE A 94 -31.83 -29.34 -1.86
C PHE A 94 -31.03 -28.28 -1.08
N ASP A 95 -31.68 -27.19 -0.72
CA ASP A 95 -31.03 -25.96 -0.28
C ASP A 95 -31.04 -25.81 1.23
N PHE A 96 -31.93 -26.48 1.98
CA PHE A 96 -32.11 -26.28 3.42
C PHE A 96 -31.87 -27.54 4.22
N HIS A 97 -31.29 -27.38 5.39
CA HIS A 97 -31.00 -28.49 6.26
C HIS A 97 -31.14 -28.09 7.72
N LEU A 98 -31.69 -29.01 8.51
CA LEU A 98 -31.77 -28.96 9.95
C LEU A 98 -30.96 -30.13 10.49
N TYR A 99 -29.74 -29.84 10.95
CA TYR A 99 -28.75 -30.82 11.38
C TYR A 99 -28.31 -30.60 12.83
N GLU A 100 -27.61 -31.61 13.34
CA GLU A 100 -27.16 -31.87 14.72
C GLU A 100 -28.19 -32.55 15.64
N ARG A 101 -27.67 -33.51 16.43
CA ARG A 101 -28.20 -33.95 17.75
C ARG A 101 -29.67 -34.36 17.76
N GLY A 102 -30.02 -35.28 16.87
CA GLY A 102 -31.36 -35.84 16.74
C GLY A 102 -32.15 -35.32 15.55
N PHE A 103 -31.62 -34.36 14.78
CA PHE A 103 -32.23 -33.90 13.53
C PHE A 103 -31.40 -34.28 12.30
N ALA A 104 -32.05 -34.94 11.35
CA ALA A 104 -31.51 -35.23 10.02
C ALA A 104 -32.62 -34.99 9.00
N LEU A 105 -33.04 -33.72 8.92
CA LEU A 105 -34.08 -33.26 8.00
C LEU A 105 -33.45 -32.33 6.97
N ASP A 106 -33.71 -32.60 5.71
CA ASP A 106 -33.00 -32.02 4.58
C ASP A 106 -33.95 -31.53 3.47
N SER A 107 -35.26 -31.53 3.77
CA SER A 107 -36.29 -31.03 2.86
C SER A 107 -37.20 -30.04 3.58
N PHE A 108 -37.16 -28.77 3.15
CA PHE A 108 -38.06 -27.71 3.62
C PHE A 108 -39.26 -27.55 2.66
N HIS A 109 -40.46 -27.53 3.21
CA HIS A 109 -41.68 -27.15 2.49
C HIS A 109 -42.41 -26.05 3.26
N GLY A 110 -42.72 -24.94 2.61
CA GLY A 110 -43.36 -23.81 3.28
C GLY A 110 -43.14 -22.49 2.55
N THR A 111 -43.22 -21.41 3.31
CA THR A 111 -43.05 -20.05 2.82
C THR A 111 -41.75 -19.45 3.36
N VAL A 112 -40.97 -18.84 2.47
CA VAL A 112 -39.83 -17.99 2.84
C VAL A 112 -40.17 -16.54 2.51
N THR A 113 -40.15 -15.67 3.50
CA THR A 113 -40.42 -14.23 3.38
C THR A 113 -39.15 -13.44 3.61
N LEU A 114 -38.86 -12.50 2.71
CA LEU A 114 -37.72 -11.62 2.77
C LEU A 114 -38.15 -10.17 2.89
N THR A 115 -37.47 -9.45 3.80
CA THR A 115 -37.51 -7.99 3.87
C THR A 115 -36.08 -7.45 3.80
N PRO A 116 -35.88 -6.13 3.57
CA PRO A 116 -34.55 -5.53 3.61
C PRO A 116 -33.79 -5.73 4.93
N SER A 117 -34.46 -6.14 6.02
CA SER A 117 -33.88 -6.27 7.35
C SER A 117 -34.23 -7.61 8.04
N SER A 118 -34.79 -8.59 7.32
CA SER A 118 -35.11 -9.89 7.94
C SER A 118 -35.36 -11.01 6.92
N VAL A 119 -35.08 -12.24 7.34
CA VAL A 119 -35.58 -13.46 6.68
C VAL A 119 -36.54 -14.19 7.61
N GLU A 120 -37.64 -14.71 7.08
CA GLU A 120 -38.63 -15.50 7.83
C GLU A 120 -39.06 -16.74 7.05
N LEU A 121 -38.81 -17.92 7.62
CA LEU A 121 -39.17 -19.22 7.07
C LEU A 121 -40.26 -19.83 7.94
N ARG A 122 -41.37 -20.23 7.32
CA ARG A 122 -42.47 -20.89 8.02
C ARG A 122 -42.95 -22.09 7.22
N GLY A 123 -42.83 -23.28 7.78
CA GLY A 123 -43.07 -24.50 7.03
C GLY A 123 -42.89 -25.77 7.83
N THR A 124 -42.47 -26.82 7.12
CA THR A 124 -42.24 -28.16 7.67
C THR A 124 -40.94 -28.70 7.10
N MET A 125 -40.07 -29.18 7.98
CA MET A 125 -38.88 -29.96 7.62
C MET A 125 -39.25 -31.45 7.55
N ARG A 126 -38.72 -32.17 6.56
CA ARG A 126 -38.93 -33.62 6.35
C ARG A 126 -37.61 -34.35 6.14
N SER A 127 -37.60 -35.65 6.46
CA SER A 127 -36.47 -36.53 6.16
C SER A 127 -36.60 -37.11 4.76
N ARG A 128 -35.51 -37.09 3.98
CA ARG A 128 -35.43 -37.78 2.69
C ARG A 128 -35.59 -39.31 2.74
N TYR A 129 -35.41 -39.94 3.89
CA TYR A 129 -35.37 -41.41 4.03
C TYR A 129 -36.59 -41.99 4.76
N ASP A 130 -37.41 -41.12 5.36
CA ASP A 130 -38.55 -41.52 6.18
C ASP A 130 -39.63 -40.44 6.14
N ASP A 131 -40.62 -40.64 5.28
CA ASP A 131 -41.76 -39.72 5.09
C ASP A 131 -42.60 -39.52 6.36
N SER A 132 -42.47 -40.41 7.36
CA SER A 132 -43.15 -40.27 8.64
C SER A 132 -42.47 -39.25 9.57
N LYS A 133 -41.21 -38.88 9.29
CA LYS A 133 -40.43 -37.91 10.06
C LYS A 133 -40.59 -36.50 9.46
N SER A 134 -41.51 -35.74 10.03
CA SER A 134 -41.70 -34.33 9.70
C SER A 134 -41.92 -33.49 10.96
N VAL A 135 -41.43 -32.24 10.94
CA VAL A 135 -41.57 -31.30 12.06
C VAL A 135 -41.88 -29.90 11.53
N PRO A 136 -42.86 -29.18 12.11
CA PRO A 136 -43.09 -27.78 11.75
C PRO A 136 -41.91 -26.93 12.22
N ILE A 137 -41.56 -25.93 11.43
CA ILE A 137 -40.46 -24.99 11.72
C ILE A 137 -40.91 -23.55 11.46
N HIS A 138 -40.54 -22.65 12.35
CA HIS A 138 -40.69 -21.21 12.19
C HIS A 138 -39.40 -20.52 12.60
N VAL A 139 -38.68 -19.97 11.64
CA VAL A 139 -37.41 -19.27 11.86
C VAL A 139 -37.53 -17.87 11.32
N ARG A 140 -37.30 -16.85 12.15
CA ARG A 140 -37.20 -15.46 11.76
C ARG A 140 -35.90 -14.89 12.30
N LYS A 141 -35.07 -14.33 11.43
CA LYS A 141 -33.84 -13.65 11.80
C LYS A 141 -33.83 -12.22 11.28
N ALA A 142 -33.67 -11.26 12.17
CA ALA A 142 -33.45 -9.85 11.82
C ALA A 142 -31.97 -9.56 11.57
N PHE A 143 -31.71 -8.57 10.69
CA PHE A 143 -30.39 -8.07 10.34
C PHE A 143 -30.38 -6.54 10.46
N GLU A 144 -29.23 -5.95 10.73
CA GLU A 144 -29.08 -4.50 10.78
C GLU A 144 -29.31 -3.88 9.38
N PRO A 145 -29.98 -2.72 9.27
CA PRO A 145 -30.15 -2.05 7.98
C PRO A 145 -28.80 -1.78 7.29
N GLY A 146 -28.64 -2.29 6.07
CA GLY A 146 -27.39 -2.15 5.29
C GLY A 146 -26.37 -3.28 5.50
N GLU A 147 -26.57 -4.16 6.49
CA GLU A 147 -25.81 -5.41 6.64
C GLU A 147 -26.05 -6.37 5.47
N VAL A 148 -27.21 -6.21 4.80
CA VAL A 148 -27.71 -7.06 3.73
C VAL A 148 -28.17 -6.21 2.54
N THR A 149 -27.63 -6.47 1.34
CA THR A 149 -28.10 -5.84 0.08
C THR A 149 -28.54 -6.93 -0.90
N LEU A 150 -29.85 -6.97 -1.21
CA LEU A 150 -30.39 -7.84 -2.25
C LEU A 150 -29.88 -7.37 -3.62
N ARG A 151 -29.09 -8.20 -4.30
CA ARG A 151 -28.62 -7.93 -5.66
C ARG A 151 -29.65 -8.45 -6.69
N PRO A 152 -29.76 -7.81 -7.87
CA PRO A 152 -30.52 -8.38 -8.98
C PRO A 152 -30.01 -9.77 -9.38
N HIS A 153 -30.85 -10.56 -10.06
CA HIS A 153 -30.46 -11.84 -10.64
C HIS A 153 -29.28 -11.66 -11.60
N THR A 154 -28.34 -12.61 -11.58
CA THR A 154 -27.23 -12.65 -12.54
C THR A 154 -27.51 -13.69 -13.60
N TYR A 155 -27.86 -13.23 -14.80
CA TYR A 155 -28.06 -14.10 -15.96
C TYR A 155 -26.71 -14.69 -16.37
N THR A 156 -26.67 -16.00 -16.62
CA THR A 156 -25.44 -16.76 -16.87
C THR A 156 -25.23 -17.13 -18.34
N SER A 157 -26.22 -16.85 -19.19
CA SER A 157 -26.14 -16.99 -20.63
C SER A 157 -26.97 -15.92 -21.35
N LEU A 158 -26.70 -15.72 -22.64
CA LEU A 158 -27.51 -14.82 -23.49
C LEU A 158 -28.90 -15.40 -23.75
N GLU A 159 -29.03 -16.73 -23.80
CA GLU A 159 -30.29 -17.43 -23.98
C GLU A 159 -31.23 -17.12 -22.80
N GLU A 160 -30.73 -17.28 -21.57
CA GLU A 160 -31.45 -16.97 -20.33
C GLU A 160 -31.87 -15.49 -20.26
N ALA A 161 -30.95 -14.58 -20.62
CA ALA A 161 -31.21 -13.15 -20.61
C ALA A 161 -32.21 -12.72 -21.70
N ALA A 162 -32.30 -13.46 -22.80
CA ALA A 162 -33.20 -13.15 -23.91
C ALA A 162 -34.67 -13.54 -23.63
N GLU A 163 -34.93 -14.40 -22.63
CA GLU A 163 -36.29 -14.81 -22.24
C GLU A 163 -37.05 -13.73 -21.47
N VAL A 164 -36.37 -12.68 -21.02
CA VAL A 164 -36.97 -11.57 -20.25
C VAL A 164 -36.89 -10.23 -21.00
N PRO A 165 -37.76 -9.26 -20.66
CA PRO A 165 -37.65 -7.90 -21.21
C PRO A 165 -36.25 -7.28 -20.96
N PRO A 166 -35.61 -6.66 -21.97
CA PRO A 166 -34.25 -6.14 -21.86
C PRO A 166 -33.98 -5.17 -20.70
N GLU A 167 -34.99 -4.40 -20.31
CA GLU A 167 -34.90 -3.40 -19.24
C GLU A 167 -34.70 -4.05 -17.86
N ARG A 168 -34.92 -5.36 -17.74
CA ARG A 168 -34.81 -6.12 -16.49
C ARG A 168 -33.42 -6.72 -16.28
N VAL A 169 -32.66 -6.89 -17.36
CA VAL A 169 -31.32 -7.49 -17.29
C VAL A 169 -30.35 -6.47 -16.73
N ARG A 170 -30.08 -6.57 -15.42
CA ARG A 170 -29.12 -5.70 -14.71
C ARG A 170 -27.74 -6.33 -14.53
N ARG A 171 -27.64 -7.65 -14.56
CA ARG A 171 -26.37 -8.36 -14.35
C ARG A 171 -26.26 -9.52 -15.32
N LEU A 172 -25.17 -9.58 -16.07
CA LEU A 172 -24.91 -10.62 -17.07
C LEU A 172 -23.50 -11.16 -16.91
N LEU A 173 -23.38 -12.47 -16.76
CA LEU A 173 -22.13 -13.22 -16.72
C LEU A 173 -22.12 -14.20 -17.88
N ILE A 174 -21.21 -14.03 -18.83
CA ILE A 174 -20.94 -15.00 -19.88
C ILE A 174 -19.60 -15.65 -19.58
N ARG A 175 -19.63 -16.94 -19.27
CA ARG A 175 -18.43 -17.75 -19.02
C ARG A 175 -18.36 -18.90 -19.99
N GLN A 176 -17.22 -19.07 -20.66
CA GLN A 176 -16.97 -20.30 -21.41
C GLN A 176 -16.48 -21.43 -20.47
N PRO A 177 -17.06 -22.64 -20.57
CA PRO A 177 -16.63 -23.79 -19.78
C PRO A 177 -15.19 -24.21 -20.10
N TRP A 178 -14.54 -24.84 -19.11
CA TRP A 178 -13.15 -25.32 -19.17
C TRP A 178 -12.97 -26.61 -19.99
N GLN A 179 -14.04 -27.36 -20.27
CA GLN A 179 -14.00 -28.66 -20.93
C GLN A 179 -14.87 -28.70 -22.19
N GLY A 180 -14.32 -29.28 -23.27
CA GLY A 180 -14.99 -29.55 -24.55
C GLY A 180 -14.55 -28.64 -25.70
N ASP A 181 -14.93 -28.97 -26.94
CA ASP A 181 -14.88 -28.09 -28.12
C ASP A 181 -15.94 -26.99 -27.97
N THR A 182 -15.73 -26.06 -27.04
CA THR A 182 -16.61 -24.91 -26.88
C THR A 182 -16.42 -23.94 -28.05
N PRO A 183 -17.51 -23.53 -28.74
CA PRO A 183 -17.41 -22.67 -29.90
C PRO A 183 -16.82 -21.31 -29.52
N LYS A 184 -15.93 -20.81 -30.38
CA LYS A 184 -15.29 -19.51 -30.21
C LYS A 184 -16.33 -18.40 -30.35
N ILE A 185 -16.19 -17.33 -29.55
CA ILE A 185 -16.98 -16.11 -29.75
C ILE A 185 -16.16 -15.20 -30.65
N GLU A 186 -16.38 -15.30 -31.96
CA GLU A 186 -15.58 -14.57 -32.96
C GLU A 186 -15.85 -13.06 -32.97
N ILE A 187 -17.07 -12.67 -32.60
CA ILE A 187 -17.54 -11.28 -32.60
C ILE A 187 -18.17 -11.00 -31.24
N PHE A 188 -18.02 -9.78 -30.74
CA PHE A 188 -18.76 -9.32 -29.56
C PHE A 188 -20.27 -9.55 -29.75
N PRO A 189 -20.98 -10.21 -28.81
CA PRO A 189 -22.41 -10.49 -28.95
C PRO A 189 -23.25 -9.19 -28.95
N PRO A 190 -23.80 -8.75 -30.09
CA PRO A 190 -24.53 -7.47 -30.19
C PRO A 190 -25.82 -7.48 -29.36
N GLU A 191 -26.34 -8.65 -29.00
CA GLU A 191 -27.49 -8.82 -28.12
C GLU A 191 -27.28 -8.09 -26.80
N ILE A 192 -26.06 -8.05 -26.26
CA ILE A 192 -25.74 -7.39 -24.98
C ILE A 192 -26.13 -5.90 -25.02
N LEU A 193 -26.03 -5.25 -26.18
CA LEU A 193 -26.30 -3.82 -26.37
C LEU A 193 -27.78 -3.45 -26.16
N ARG A 194 -28.69 -4.44 -26.12
CA ARG A 194 -30.12 -4.20 -25.85
C ARG A 194 -30.40 -3.99 -24.35
N PHE A 195 -29.52 -4.45 -23.46
CA PHE A 195 -29.72 -4.41 -22.01
C PHE A 195 -29.31 -3.05 -21.43
N ARG A 196 -30.14 -2.01 -21.64
CA ARG A 196 -29.83 -0.60 -21.27
C ARG A 196 -29.66 -0.34 -19.77
N ASN A 197 -30.23 -1.22 -18.94
CA ASN A 197 -30.14 -1.15 -17.48
C ASN A 197 -29.05 -2.07 -16.92
N LEU A 198 -28.15 -2.59 -17.76
CA LEU A 198 -27.06 -3.45 -17.33
C LEU A 198 -26.10 -2.69 -16.42
N GLU A 199 -25.98 -3.12 -15.17
CA GLU A 199 -25.10 -2.57 -14.13
C GLU A 199 -23.82 -3.40 -13.98
N PHE A 200 -23.87 -4.69 -14.28
CA PHE A 200 -22.73 -5.61 -14.21
C PHE A 200 -22.63 -6.45 -15.48
N LEU A 201 -21.44 -6.46 -16.08
CA LEU A 201 -21.12 -7.33 -17.20
C LEU A 201 -19.81 -8.05 -16.92
N SER A 202 -19.83 -9.38 -16.99
CA SER A 202 -18.64 -10.21 -16.91
C SER A 202 -18.52 -11.13 -18.11
N LEU A 203 -17.44 -11.01 -18.87
CA LEU A 203 -17.09 -11.84 -20.02
C LEU A 203 -15.81 -12.62 -19.71
N GLN A 204 -15.93 -13.93 -19.45
CA GLN A 204 -14.84 -14.77 -18.99
C GLN A 204 -14.50 -15.86 -20.00
N PHE A 205 -13.34 -15.71 -20.62
CA PHE A 205 -12.80 -16.64 -21.60
C PHE A 205 -11.49 -17.26 -21.10
N MET A 206 -11.17 -18.44 -21.63
CA MET A 206 -9.94 -19.13 -21.26
C MET A 206 -8.68 -18.41 -21.74
N SER A 207 -8.71 -17.92 -22.97
CA SER A 207 -7.59 -17.21 -23.59
C SER A 207 -8.08 -16.42 -24.80
N PRO A 208 -7.30 -15.43 -25.29
CA PRO A 208 -7.62 -14.68 -26.50
C PRO A 208 -7.91 -15.53 -27.74
N ALA A 209 -7.49 -16.80 -27.78
CA ALA A 209 -7.78 -17.72 -28.87
C ALA A 209 -9.26 -18.19 -28.91
N HIS A 210 -9.98 -18.09 -27.79
CA HIS A 210 -11.38 -18.50 -27.66
C HIS A 210 -12.37 -17.34 -27.89
N ALA A 211 -11.93 -16.10 -27.67
CA ALA A 211 -12.68 -14.88 -27.95
C ALA A 211 -11.81 -13.93 -28.81
N PRO A 212 -11.65 -14.21 -30.11
CA PRO A 212 -10.72 -13.47 -30.97
C PRO A 212 -11.22 -12.08 -31.39
N PHE A 213 -12.39 -11.62 -30.95
CA PHE A 213 -12.83 -10.26 -31.25
C PHE A 213 -11.87 -9.23 -30.63
N THR A 214 -11.42 -8.29 -31.46
CA THR A 214 -10.32 -7.36 -31.14
C THR A 214 -10.77 -6.01 -30.61
N ALA A 215 -12.07 -5.73 -30.59
CA ALA A 215 -12.62 -4.48 -30.10
C ALA A 215 -14.02 -4.70 -29.52
N LEU A 216 -14.41 -3.81 -28.61
CA LEU A 216 -15.83 -3.59 -28.30
C LEU A 216 -16.41 -2.63 -29.34
N PRO A 217 -17.67 -2.81 -29.76
CA PRO A 217 -18.31 -1.88 -30.69
C PRO A 217 -18.50 -0.49 -30.06
N ASP A 218 -18.58 0.57 -30.86
CA ASP A 218 -18.79 1.94 -30.35
C ASP A 218 -20.10 2.06 -29.57
N GLU A 219 -21.13 1.32 -29.98
CA GLU A 219 -22.40 1.24 -29.28
C GLU A 219 -22.27 0.64 -27.88
N PHE A 220 -21.16 0.00 -27.51
CA PHE A 220 -20.92 -0.48 -26.14
C PHE A 220 -21.02 0.67 -25.12
N CYS A 221 -20.59 1.86 -25.49
CA CYS A 221 -20.65 3.07 -24.66
C CYS A 221 -22.07 3.55 -24.36
N SER A 222 -23.08 2.96 -25.00
CA SER A 222 -24.48 3.26 -24.75
C SER A 222 -25.10 2.47 -23.57
N LEU A 223 -24.30 1.63 -22.89
CA LEU A 223 -24.64 0.95 -21.63
C LEU A 223 -24.37 1.87 -20.43
N SER A 224 -25.00 3.05 -20.40
CA SER A 224 -24.71 4.13 -19.42
C SER A 224 -24.97 3.76 -17.95
N SER A 225 -25.70 2.67 -17.69
CA SER A 225 -25.98 2.16 -16.35
C SER A 225 -24.86 1.26 -15.78
N LEU A 226 -23.86 0.93 -16.60
CA LEU A 226 -22.82 -0.03 -16.25
C LEU A 226 -21.91 0.50 -15.13
N LYS A 227 -21.85 -0.26 -14.03
CA LYS A 227 -21.02 0.03 -12.85
C LYS A 227 -19.78 -0.85 -12.79
N GLU A 228 -19.89 -2.09 -13.23
CA GLU A 228 -18.81 -3.05 -13.17
C GLU A 228 -18.66 -3.77 -14.51
N LEU A 229 -17.45 -3.72 -15.07
CA LEU A 229 -17.07 -4.45 -16.26
C LEU A 229 -15.88 -5.38 -15.95
N PHE A 230 -16.09 -6.67 -16.13
CA PHE A 230 -15.05 -7.68 -16.05
C PHE A 230 -14.89 -8.36 -17.41
N VAL A 231 -13.70 -8.30 -17.98
CA VAL A 231 -13.36 -9.04 -19.20
C VAL A 231 -12.04 -9.76 -18.95
N ARG A 232 -12.03 -11.06 -19.21
CA ARG A 232 -10.83 -11.89 -19.09
C ARG A 232 -10.63 -12.74 -20.32
N GLY A 233 -9.39 -12.80 -20.81
CA GLY A 233 -9.02 -13.72 -21.88
C GLY A 233 -9.62 -13.36 -23.24
N SER A 234 -9.93 -12.10 -23.51
CA SER A 234 -10.39 -11.64 -24.83
C SER A 234 -9.22 -11.09 -25.66
N ALA A 235 -9.37 -11.07 -26.99
CA ALA A 235 -8.37 -10.48 -27.88
C ALA A 235 -8.51 -8.96 -28.06
N ILE A 236 -9.24 -8.27 -27.17
CA ILE A 236 -9.48 -6.82 -27.24
C ILE A 236 -8.13 -6.09 -27.25
N GLU A 237 -7.87 -5.34 -28.32
CA GLU A 237 -6.67 -4.51 -28.51
C GLU A 237 -6.95 -3.05 -28.15
N HIS A 238 -8.19 -2.57 -28.37
CA HIS A 238 -8.60 -1.19 -28.13
C HIS A 238 -10.00 -1.13 -27.50
N LEU A 239 -10.23 -0.09 -26.68
CA LEU A 239 -11.57 0.31 -26.22
C LEU A 239 -12.12 1.41 -27.15
N PRO A 240 -13.46 1.55 -27.29
CA PRO A 240 -14.08 2.63 -28.04
C PRO A 240 -13.57 4.02 -27.63
N GLU A 241 -13.42 4.95 -28.58
CA GLU A 241 -12.91 6.30 -28.28
C GLU A 241 -13.75 7.05 -27.24
N ASN A 242 -15.06 6.81 -27.19
CA ASN A 242 -15.99 7.42 -26.25
C ASN A 242 -16.25 6.56 -24.99
N PHE A 243 -15.30 5.70 -24.59
CA PHE A 243 -15.42 4.85 -23.38
C PHE A 243 -15.79 5.63 -22.11
N GLY A 244 -15.38 6.90 -22.04
CA GLY A 244 -15.76 7.85 -20.99
C GLY A 244 -17.26 8.12 -20.82
N ALA A 245 -18.11 7.71 -21.76
CA ALA A 245 -19.58 7.84 -21.63
C ALA A 245 -20.19 6.91 -20.57
N LEU A 246 -19.42 5.92 -20.08
CA LEU A 246 -19.82 5.01 -19.00
C LEU A 246 -19.65 5.68 -17.62
N GLU A 247 -20.29 6.83 -17.40
CA GLU A 247 -20.08 7.69 -16.22
C GLU A 247 -20.38 7.01 -14.87
N GLN A 248 -21.16 5.93 -14.87
CA GLN A 248 -21.49 5.14 -13.69
C GLN A 248 -20.45 4.06 -13.37
N LEU A 249 -19.42 3.87 -14.21
CA LEU A 249 -18.45 2.81 -14.05
C LEU A 249 -17.57 3.03 -12.81
N GLU A 250 -17.64 2.09 -11.88
CA GLU A 250 -16.91 2.07 -10.61
C GLU A 250 -15.72 1.10 -10.64
N ALA A 251 -15.82 0.03 -11.44
CA ALA A 251 -14.74 -0.94 -11.55
C ALA A 251 -14.58 -1.47 -12.98
N LEU A 252 -13.33 -1.41 -13.48
CA LEU A 252 -12.93 -1.91 -14.78
C LEU A 252 -11.81 -2.94 -14.62
N PHE A 253 -12.10 -4.18 -14.98
CA PHE A 253 -11.15 -5.28 -14.99
C PHE A 253 -11.01 -5.82 -16.41
N LEU A 254 -9.85 -5.60 -17.04
CA LEU A 254 -9.51 -6.15 -18.36
C LEU A 254 -8.24 -6.97 -18.22
N GLN A 255 -8.35 -8.28 -18.07
CA GLN A 255 -7.24 -9.15 -17.66
C GLN A 255 -6.86 -10.15 -18.75
N TYR A 256 -5.56 -10.42 -18.89
CA TYR A 256 -5.04 -11.47 -19.78
C TYR A 256 -5.54 -11.32 -21.23
N GLY A 257 -5.57 -10.08 -21.73
CA GLY A 257 -6.03 -9.73 -23.06
C GLY A 257 -4.90 -9.29 -23.99
N LYS A 258 -5.21 -8.37 -24.91
CA LYS A 258 -4.23 -7.78 -25.85
C LYS A 258 -4.27 -6.25 -25.87
N LEU A 259 -4.83 -5.63 -24.84
CA LEU A 259 -5.07 -4.19 -24.81
C LEU A 259 -3.76 -3.41 -24.97
N ARG A 260 -3.68 -2.53 -25.97
CA ARG A 260 -2.46 -1.78 -26.32
C ARG A 260 -2.43 -0.37 -25.76
N ASP A 261 -3.60 0.25 -25.63
CA ASP A 261 -3.78 1.60 -25.15
C ASP A 261 -5.13 1.76 -24.44
N LEU A 262 -5.28 2.88 -23.72
CA LEU A 262 -6.55 3.34 -23.18
C LEU A 262 -6.92 4.65 -23.90
N PRO A 263 -8.19 4.87 -24.25
CA PRO A 263 -8.63 6.12 -24.85
C PRO A 263 -8.56 7.25 -23.82
N ASP A 264 -8.25 8.48 -24.26
CA ASP A 264 -8.21 9.67 -23.39
C ASP A 264 -9.52 9.92 -22.65
N SER A 265 -10.65 9.50 -23.25
CA SER A 265 -11.98 9.60 -22.64
C SER A 265 -12.11 8.83 -21.34
N ILE A 266 -11.22 7.88 -21.02
CA ILE A 266 -11.21 7.18 -19.73
C ILE A 266 -11.14 8.17 -18.56
N GLY A 267 -10.51 9.34 -18.76
CA GLY A 267 -10.46 10.41 -17.77
C GLY A 267 -11.81 11.00 -17.36
N ARG A 268 -12.90 10.72 -18.09
CA ARG A 268 -14.27 11.16 -17.76
C ARG A 268 -14.98 10.24 -16.76
N LEU A 269 -14.40 9.07 -16.44
CA LEU A 269 -15.01 8.10 -15.53
C LEU A 269 -14.86 8.54 -14.06
N SER A 270 -15.60 9.58 -13.65
CA SER A 270 -15.47 10.22 -12.35
C SER A 270 -15.77 9.31 -11.15
N ARG A 271 -16.44 8.17 -11.37
CA ARG A 271 -16.76 7.18 -10.34
C ARG A 271 -15.81 5.99 -10.31
N LEU A 272 -14.83 5.90 -11.23
CA LEU A 272 -13.96 4.74 -11.34
C LEU A 272 -13.04 4.64 -10.12
N GLN A 273 -13.23 3.61 -9.31
CA GLN A 273 -12.47 3.35 -8.10
C GLN A 273 -11.34 2.34 -8.32
N ARG A 274 -11.56 1.37 -9.21
CA ARG A 274 -10.64 0.25 -9.46
C ARG A 274 -10.39 0.09 -10.95
N LEU A 275 -9.13 0.20 -11.35
CA LEU A 275 -8.66 -0.06 -12.71
C LEU A 275 -7.63 -1.19 -12.68
N VAL A 276 -7.98 -2.35 -13.23
CA VAL A 276 -7.18 -3.57 -13.14
C VAL A 276 -6.95 -4.12 -14.55
N LEU A 277 -5.73 -3.96 -15.05
CA LEU A 277 -5.32 -4.24 -16.43
C LEU A 277 -4.16 -5.24 -16.56
N PRO A 278 -4.02 -6.28 -15.70
CA PRO A 278 -2.85 -7.14 -15.75
C PRO A 278 -2.84 -8.06 -16.98
N GLY A 279 -1.64 -8.29 -17.53
CA GLY A 279 -1.46 -9.26 -18.63
C GLY A 279 -2.01 -8.75 -19.95
N ASN A 280 -1.73 -7.49 -20.29
CA ASN A 280 -2.07 -6.89 -21.59
C ASN A 280 -0.79 -6.46 -22.32
N ALA A 281 -0.91 -5.61 -23.34
CA ALA A 281 0.17 -5.11 -24.17
C ALA A 281 0.38 -3.59 -24.00
N LEU A 282 0.04 -3.03 -22.84
CA LEU A 282 0.18 -1.60 -22.56
C LEU A 282 1.66 -1.20 -22.46
N THR A 283 2.05 -0.18 -23.21
CA THR A 283 3.40 0.40 -23.17
C THR A 283 3.48 1.73 -22.41
N THR A 284 2.33 2.38 -22.21
CA THR A 284 2.12 3.60 -21.41
C THR A 284 0.64 3.71 -20.99
N LEU A 285 0.30 4.73 -20.20
CA LEU A 285 -1.07 5.12 -19.86
C LEU A 285 -1.27 6.61 -20.22
N PRO A 286 -2.50 7.05 -20.55
CA PRO A 286 -2.75 8.46 -20.74
C PRO A 286 -2.68 9.23 -19.41
N GLU A 287 -2.23 10.49 -19.45
CA GLU A 287 -2.09 11.36 -18.27
C GLU A 287 -3.42 11.58 -17.52
N CYS A 288 -4.56 11.37 -18.17
CA CYS A 288 -5.86 11.50 -17.50
C CYS A 288 -6.11 10.41 -16.45
N VAL A 289 -5.44 9.24 -16.52
CA VAL A 289 -5.62 8.14 -15.54
C VAL A 289 -5.19 8.59 -14.13
N GLY A 290 -4.08 9.31 -14.01
CA GLY A 290 -3.63 9.85 -12.72
C GLY A 290 -4.47 11.02 -12.20
N HIS A 291 -5.44 11.51 -12.99
CA HIS A 291 -6.36 12.58 -12.61
C HIS A 291 -7.78 12.08 -12.32
N LEU A 292 -8.02 10.77 -12.34
CA LEU A 292 -9.32 10.19 -12.01
C LEU A 292 -9.64 10.42 -10.52
N PRO A 293 -10.73 11.14 -10.19
CA PRO A 293 -10.95 11.67 -8.84
C PRO A 293 -11.28 10.58 -7.80
N ALA A 294 -11.89 9.48 -8.23
CA ALA A 294 -12.27 8.37 -7.35
C ALA A 294 -11.28 7.19 -7.37
N LEU A 295 -10.24 7.23 -8.20
CA LEU A 295 -9.37 6.06 -8.43
C LEU A 295 -8.48 5.81 -7.21
N THR A 296 -8.68 4.66 -6.57
CA THR A 296 -7.93 4.27 -5.37
C THR A 296 -6.98 3.11 -5.62
N LEU A 297 -7.28 2.27 -6.62
CA LEU A 297 -6.48 1.10 -6.97
C LEU A 297 -6.24 1.05 -8.48
N LEU A 298 -4.96 1.06 -8.86
CA LEU A 298 -4.49 0.79 -10.21
C LEU A 298 -3.60 -0.47 -10.17
N ASN A 299 -3.95 -1.52 -10.92
CA ASN A 299 -3.07 -2.66 -11.16
C ASN A 299 -2.79 -2.77 -12.65
N VAL A 300 -1.51 -2.70 -13.03
CA VAL A 300 -1.06 -2.80 -14.42
C VAL A 300 0.08 -3.81 -14.59
N GLU A 301 0.16 -4.81 -13.72
CA GLU A 301 1.19 -5.85 -13.76
C GLU A 301 1.20 -6.61 -15.10
N LYS A 302 2.33 -7.23 -15.44
CA LYS A 302 2.48 -8.04 -16.67
C LYS A 302 2.13 -7.24 -17.94
N ASN A 303 2.65 -6.02 -18.05
CA ASN A 303 2.55 -5.17 -19.24
C ASN A 303 3.94 -4.67 -19.66
N PRO A 304 4.22 -4.50 -20.96
CA PRO A 304 5.52 -4.05 -21.47
C PRO A 304 5.70 -2.52 -21.38
N PHE A 305 5.51 -1.91 -20.20
CA PHE A 305 5.68 -0.47 -20.03
C PHE A 305 7.10 -0.02 -20.34
N VAL A 306 7.20 1.04 -21.16
CA VAL A 306 8.44 1.76 -21.46
C VAL A 306 8.47 3.12 -20.78
N SER A 307 7.28 3.67 -20.47
CA SER A 307 7.11 4.94 -19.75
C SER A 307 5.89 4.86 -18.84
N LEU A 308 5.84 5.72 -17.81
CA LEU A 308 4.68 5.90 -16.94
C LEU A 308 4.33 7.40 -16.92
N PRO A 309 3.04 7.78 -16.98
CA PRO A 309 2.65 9.18 -16.88
C PRO A 309 2.95 9.75 -15.49
N VAL A 310 3.34 11.03 -15.43
CA VAL A 310 3.75 11.66 -14.16
C VAL A 310 2.58 11.78 -13.19
N SER A 311 1.35 11.89 -13.71
CA SER A 311 0.13 11.93 -12.91
C SER A 311 -0.11 10.69 -12.03
N LEU A 312 0.53 9.53 -12.31
CA LEU A 312 0.32 8.33 -11.47
C LEU A 312 0.73 8.52 -10.01
N LYS A 313 1.63 9.48 -9.72
CA LYS A 313 2.02 9.83 -8.35
C LYS A 313 0.84 10.28 -7.46
N LYS A 314 -0.30 10.64 -8.06
CA LYS A 314 -1.53 11.05 -7.37
C LYS A 314 -2.41 9.88 -6.92
N ILE A 315 -2.16 8.66 -7.43
CA ILE A 315 -2.98 7.48 -7.13
C ILE A 315 -2.49 6.83 -5.84
N LYS A 316 -3.40 6.54 -4.91
CA LYS A 316 -3.07 6.00 -3.58
C LYS A 316 -2.40 4.63 -3.62
N LYS A 317 -2.89 3.71 -4.45
CA LYS A 317 -2.36 2.35 -4.56
C LYS A 317 -2.13 2.00 -6.03
N VAL A 318 -0.86 1.89 -6.40
CA VAL A 318 -0.42 1.44 -7.73
C VAL A 318 0.32 0.12 -7.58
N THR A 319 -0.11 -0.90 -8.31
CA THR A 319 0.54 -2.22 -8.40
C THR A 319 1.13 -2.39 -9.80
N LEU A 320 2.44 -2.61 -9.83
CA LEU A 320 3.27 -2.67 -11.03
C LEU A 320 4.37 -3.74 -10.87
N GLU A 321 4.91 -4.23 -11.98
CA GLU A 321 6.00 -5.23 -11.94
C GLU A 321 7.27 -4.66 -11.32
N ASN A 322 8.04 -5.48 -10.60
CA ASN A 322 9.28 -5.06 -9.93
C ASN A 322 10.25 -4.31 -10.84
N LYS A 323 10.37 -4.70 -12.13
CA LYS A 323 11.24 -4.03 -13.11
C LYS A 323 10.87 -2.56 -13.38
N LEU A 324 9.63 -2.16 -13.08
CA LEU A 324 9.12 -0.80 -13.27
C LEU A 324 9.24 0.05 -12.01
N LYS A 325 9.73 -0.50 -10.90
CA LYS A 325 9.90 0.24 -9.63
C LYS A 325 10.78 1.47 -9.81
N ALA A 326 11.91 1.36 -10.49
CA ALA A 326 12.80 2.50 -10.74
C ALA A 326 12.10 3.63 -11.51
N LEU A 327 11.37 3.28 -12.57
CA LEU A 327 10.59 4.25 -13.35
C LEU A 327 9.46 4.88 -12.52
N TYR A 328 8.82 4.10 -11.65
CA TYR A 328 7.78 4.61 -10.75
C TYR A 328 8.34 5.55 -9.68
N LEU A 329 9.52 5.24 -9.14
CA LEU A 329 10.22 6.11 -8.20
C LEU A 329 10.60 7.43 -8.86
N ASP A 330 11.16 7.39 -10.08
CA ASP A 330 11.51 8.58 -10.86
C ASP A 330 10.30 9.54 -11.05
N ILE A 331 9.12 9.02 -11.40
CA ILE A 331 7.94 9.90 -11.56
C ILE A 331 7.40 10.45 -10.24
N ARG A 332 7.64 9.78 -9.10
CA ARG A 332 7.22 10.26 -7.78
C ARG A 332 8.02 11.48 -7.34
N TYR A 333 9.28 11.57 -7.75
CA TYR A 333 10.17 12.66 -7.35
C TYR A 333 10.67 13.43 -8.57
N ARG A 334 9.81 14.35 -9.04
CA ARG A 334 10.20 15.39 -10.00
C ARG A 334 9.88 16.75 -9.40
N PRO A 335 10.88 17.59 -9.10
CA PRO A 335 10.63 18.98 -8.76
C PRO A 335 9.91 19.67 -9.92
N GLU A 336 9.18 20.73 -9.63
CA GLU A 336 8.42 21.49 -10.65
C GLU A 336 9.33 22.10 -11.72
N ILE A 337 10.55 22.44 -11.31
CA ILE A 337 11.60 23.00 -12.17
C ILE A 337 12.63 21.90 -12.41
N ASP A 338 12.86 21.55 -13.67
CA ASP A 338 13.95 20.65 -14.03
C ASP A 338 15.29 21.38 -13.96
N VAL A 339 16.25 20.79 -13.24
CA VAL A 339 17.58 21.37 -13.01
C VAL A 339 18.64 20.31 -13.27
N ALA A 340 19.72 20.71 -13.95
CA ALA A 340 20.85 19.85 -14.17
C ALA A 340 21.61 19.63 -12.86
N VAL A 341 21.88 18.37 -12.53
CA VAL A 341 22.72 17.97 -11.40
C VAL A 341 24.02 17.39 -11.93
N ALA A 342 25.10 17.53 -11.16
CA ALA A 342 26.41 16.94 -11.46
C ALA A 342 26.76 15.88 -10.40
N PRO A 343 26.28 14.62 -10.55
CA PRO A 343 26.48 13.57 -9.54
C PRO A 343 27.96 13.30 -9.20
N GLU A 344 28.86 13.51 -10.16
CA GLU A 344 30.32 13.40 -9.96
C GLU A 344 30.86 14.35 -8.88
N SER A 345 30.22 15.50 -8.66
CA SER A 345 30.66 16.50 -7.69
C SER A 345 30.54 16.03 -6.23
N PHE A 346 29.81 14.94 -5.99
CA PHE A 346 29.67 14.30 -4.67
C PHE A 346 30.70 13.20 -4.43
N LEU A 347 31.56 12.89 -5.40
CA LEU A 347 32.52 11.79 -5.33
C LEU A 347 33.94 12.29 -5.07
N ALA A 348 34.68 11.53 -4.26
CA ALA A 348 36.07 11.85 -3.88
C ALA A 348 36.98 12.04 -5.10
N ARG A 349 36.79 11.26 -6.17
CA ARG A 349 37.58 11.36 -7.40
C ARG A 349 37.49 12.72 -8.11
N SER A 350 36.47 13.51 -7.84
CA SER A 350 36.29 14.84 -8.43
C SER A 350 37.14 15.91 -7.75
N SER A 351 37.74 15.61 -6.59
CA SER A 351 38.60 16.53 -5.84
C SER A 351 39.98 15.92 -5.64
N ALA A 352 41.02 16.63 -6.08
CA ALA A 352 42.40 16.19 -5.93
C ALA A 352 42.79 15.96 -4.45
N GLU A 353 42.28 16.80 -3.54
CA GLU A 353 42.51 16.67 -2.11
C GLU A 353 41.90 15.38 -1.55
N HIS A 354 40.64 15.11 -1.84
CA HIS A 354 39.93 13.92 -1.36
C HIS A 354 40.50 12.64 -1.97
N ALA A 355 40.80 12.65 -3.27
CA ALA A 355 41.45 11.52 -3.93
C ALA A 355 42.81 11.18 -3.31
N ALA A 356 43.62 12.20 -2.97
CA ALA A 356 44.91 12.02 -2.32
C ALA A 356 44.78 11.46 -0.89
N ILE A 357 43.77 11.91 -0.12
CA ILE A 357 43.45 11.36 1.21
C ILE A 357 43.16 9.85 1.10
N LEU A 358 42.27 9.46 0.18
CA LEU A 358 41.90 8.06 -0.01
C LEU A 358 43.09 7.22 -0.48
N GLU A 359 43.89 7.71 -1.43
CA GLU A 359 45.08 7.00 -1.93
C GLU A 359 46.08 6.74 -0.80
N ALA A 360 46.36 7.76 0.02
CA ALA A 360 47.28 7.64 1.15
C ALA A 360 46.76 6.65 2.20
N ALA A 361 45.47 6.68 2.51
CA ALA A 361 44.84 5.78 3.47
C ALA A 361 44.83 4.33 2.95
N CYS A 362 44.45 4.10 1.68
CA CYS A 362 44.53 2.79 1.06
C CYS A 362 45.98 2.24 1.02
N ALA A 363 46.98 3.11 0.87
CA ALA A 363 48.38 2.71 0.94
C ALA A 363 48.78 2.19 2.34
N ARG A 364 48.40 2.91 3.40
CA ARG A 364 48.65 2.51 4.80
C ARG A 364 48.02 1.16 5.13
N HIS A 365 46.77 0.95 4.71
CA HIS A 365 45.99 -0.26 4.99
C HIS A 365 46.19 -1.39 3.98
N LYS A 366 47.15 -1.25 3.04
CA LYS A 366 47.46 -2.26 2.01
C LYS A 366 46.29 -2.60 1.07
N LEU A 367 45.40 -1.65 0.82
CA LEU A 367 44.21 -1.77 -0.02
C LEU A 367 44.36 -1.13 -1.42
N LYS A 368 45.59 -0.80 -1.85
CA LYS A 368 45.86 -0.14 -3.16
C LYS A 368 45.22 -0.84 -4.36
N ARG A 369 45.11 -2.17 -4.34
CA ARG A 369 44.45 -2.96 -5.40
C ARG A 369 42.99 -2.53 -5.63
N TYR A 370 42.31 -2.09 -4.57
CA TYR A 370 40.89 -1.73 -4.57
C TYR A 370 40.65 -0.24 -4.79
N LEU A 371 41.71 0.58 -4.76
CA LEU A 371 41.63 2.04 -4.91
C LEU A 371 40.82 2.48 -6.15
N PRO A 372 40.96 1.88 -7.35
CA PRO A 372 40.16 2.29 -8.49
C PRO A 372 38.66 2.10 -8.29
N ALA A 373 38.22 1.06 -7.56
CA ALA A 373 36.81 0.85 -7.23
C ALA A 373 36.34 1.79 -6.13
N LEU A 374 37.16 1.97 -5.08
CA LEU A 374 36.85 2.90 -4.00
C LEU A 374 36.74 4.34 -4.50
N LEU A 375 37.61 4.80 -5.40
CA LEU A 375 37.49 6.14 -6.01
C LEU A 375 36.17 6.33 -6.80
N ARG A 376 35.51 5.26 -7.25
CA ARG A 376 34.21 5.38 -7.94
C ARG A 376 33.03 5.54 -6.99
N LEU A 377 33.15 5.08 -5.75
CA LEU A 377 32.05 5.03 -4.78
C LEU A 377 32.27 5.96 -3.58
N ALA A 378 33.51 6.33 -3.31
CA ALA A 378 33.86 7.16 -2.17
C ALA A 378 33.33 8.59 -2.35
N ARG A 379 32.81 9.16 -1.27
CA ARG A 379 32.28 10.53 -1.23
C ARG A 379 33.37 11.54 -0.88
N ASN A 380 33.30 12.74 -1.45
CA ASN A 380 34.10 13.85 -0.95
C ASN A 380 33.43 14.36 0.34
N THR A 381 33.94 13.95 1.49
CA THR A 381 33.26 14.14 2.78
C THR A 381 33.90 15.30 3.55
N VAL A 382 33.09 16.08 4.26
CA VAL A 382 33.61 16.98 5.30
C VAL A 382 33.39 16.35 6.66
N ARG A 383 34.43 16.33 7.48
CA ARG A 383 34.35 16.02 8.90
C ARG A 383 34.24 17.32 9.68
N TYR A 384 33.25 17.39 10.56
CA TYR A 384 33.13 18.40 11.60
C TYR A 384 33.51 17.79 12.93
N ARG A 385 34.61 18.24 13.51
CA ARG A 385 35.05 17.81 14.84
C ARG A 385 34.60 18.83 15.89
N THR A 386 33.90 18.38 16.92
CA THR A 386 33.50 19.26 18.03
C THR A 386 34.71 19.63 18.89
N THR A 387 34.70 20.84 19.43
CA THR A 387 35.87 21.46 20.06
C THR A 387 35.55 21.95 21.48
N GLU A 388 35.67 23.23 21.75
CA GLU A 388 35.28 23.87 23.00
C GLU A 388 33.77 24.19 23.07
N PRO A 389 33.23 24.42 24.28
CA PRO A 389 31.88 24.95 24.45
C PRO A 389 31.66 26.24 23.67
N GLU A 390 30.42 26.46 23.26
CA GLU A 390 30.05 27.64 22.48
C GLU A 390 30.25 28.96 23.26
N ASP A 391 30.74 29.97 22.54
CA ASP A 391 30.77 31.36 22.97
C ASP A 391 29.72 32.15 22.17
N TYR A 392 28.55 32.34 22.78
CA TYR A 392 27.42 33.06 22.20
C TYR A 392 27.66 34.57 22.00
N ALA A 393 28.83 35.10 22.35
CA ALA A 393 29.21 36.46 21.96
C ALA A 393 29.41 36.59 20.43
N GLN A 394 29.79 35.50 19.76
CA GLN A 394 29.97 35.46 18.31
C GLN A 394 28.82 34.69 17.65
N LYS A 395 28.17 35.33 16.67
CA LYS A 395 27.01 34.76 15.99
C LYS A 395 27.35 34.14 14.64
N GLY A 396 26.56 33.14 14.28
CA GLY A 396 26.52 32.50 12.98
C GLY A 396 27.71 31.60 12.70
N ASN A 397 28.48 31.18 13.71
CA ASN A 397 29.55 30.20 13.55
C ASN A 397 28.96 28.79 13.39
N THR A 398 29.77 27.84 12.91
CA THR A 398 29.36 26.43 12.87
C THR A 398 29.40 25.81 14.28
N ARG A 399 28.29 25.17 14.68
CA ARG A 399 28.17 24.48 15.98
C ARG A 399 27.16 23.33 15.98
N PHE A 400 27.30 22.46 16.97
CA PHE A 400 26.40 21.35 17.27
C PHE A 400 25.84 21.51 18.68
N GLY A 401 24.53 21.27 18.83
CA GLY A 401 23.76 21.56 20.05
C GLY A 401 23.66 23.06 20.37
N GLY A 402 23.08 23.37 21.52
CA GLY A 402 22.96 24.73 22.05
C GLY A 402 21.74 25.52 21.53
N ALA A 403 21.86 26.84 21.54
CA ALA A 403 20.87 27.74 20.97
C ALA A 403 21.25 28.15 19.53
N PRO A 404 20.33 28.07 18.56
CA PRO A 404 20.59 28.53 17.21
C PRO A 404 20.66 30.05 17.13
N ASP A 405 21.50 30.58 16.23
CA ASP A 405 21.48 31.97 15.80
C ASP A 405 20.51 32.13 14.63
N LEU A 406 19.26 32.43 14.91
CA LEU A 406 18.21 32.53 13.91
C LEU A 406 18.07 33.95 13.35
N PRO A 407 17.78 34.09 12.05
CA PRO A 407 17.23 35.34 11.51
C PRO A 407 15.89 35.69 12.20
N PRO A 408 15.54 36.97 12.31
CA PRO A 408 14.35 37.42 13.05
C PRO A 408 13.02 36.96 12.42
N ASP A 409 13.03 36.60 11.15
CA ASP A 409 11.89 36.08 10.38
C ASP A 409 11.75 34.55 10.45
N ILE A 410 12.70 33.86 11.09
CA ILE A 410 12.67 32.41 11.25
C ILE A 410 12.29 32.07 12.69
N GLU A 411 11.07 31.58 12.84
CA GLU A 411 10.60 31.06 14.13
C GLU A 411 11.24 29.70 14.44
N PHE A 412 11.55 29.51 15.74
CA PHE A 412 12.04 28.23 16.25
C PHE A 412 10.94 27.15 16.12
N PRO A 413 11.20 25.99 15.49
CA PRO A 413 10.20 24.94 15.31
C PRO A 413 9.66 24.35 16.62
N ARG A 414 8.36 24.08 16.68
CA ARG A 414 7.67 23.51 17.84
C ARG A 414 6.62 22.48 17.42
N ALA A 415 6.37 21.51 18.30
CA ALA A 415 5.35 20.49 18.18
C ALA A 415 3.94 21.08 18.32
N GLU A 416 2.92 20.32 17.89
CA GLU A 416 1.53 20.61 18.24
C GLU A 416 1.38 20.53 19.78
N GLY A 417 1.08 21.66 20.42
CA GLY A 417 1.04 21.79 21.89
C GLY A 417 2.18 22.62 22.50
N GLY A 418 3.16 23.03 21.69
CA GLY A 418 4.14 24.06 22.07
C GLY A 418 5.51 23.53 22.55
N THR A 419 5.70 22.21 22.65
CA THR A 419 7.00 21.57 22.94
C THR A 419 8.05 21.98 21.91
N HIS A 420 9.25 22.32 22.35
CA HIS A 420 10.32 22.74 21.45
C HIS A 420 10.90 21.52 20.72
N TRP A 421 11.13 21.67 19.42
CA TRP A 421 11.93 20.70 18.68
C TRP A 421 13.38 20.75 19.13
N ARG A 422 14.09 19.63 19.01
CA ARG A 422 15.53 19.57 19.23
C ARG A 422 16.25 20.30 18.11
N PHE A 423 17.19 21.16 18.51
CA PHE A 423 18.17 21.76 17.62
C PHE A 423 19.45 20.92 17.63
N TYR A 424 19.85 20.43 16.46
CA TYR A 424 21.03 19.60 16.33
C TYR A 424 22.27 20.39 15.89
N ALA A 425 22.15 21.22 14.86
CA ALA A 425 23.32 21.91 14.32
C ALA A 425 22.95 23.17 13.56
N GLN A 426 23.88 24.13 13.54
CA GLN A 426 23.96 25.16 12.51
C GLN A 426 25.31 25.07 11.80
N LEU A 427 25.28 25.09 10.48
CA LEU A 427 26.49 25.00 9.65
C LEU A 427 26.62 26.26 8.81
N ARG A 428 27.75 26.95 8.95
CA ARG A 428 28.09 28.10 8.11
C ARG A 428 28.64 27.59 6.78
N LEU A 429 27.93 27.87 5.69
CA LEU A 429 28.24 27.29 4.38
C LEU A 429 29.57 27.78 3.80
N THR A 430 29.99 29.01 4.12
CA THR A 430 31.30 29.52 3.69
C THR A 430 32.48 28.71 4.23
N ASP A 431 32.32 28.03 5.38
CA ASP A 431 33.38 27.23 5.99
C ASP A 431 33.72 25.98 5.17
N VAL A 432 32.75 25.52 4.35
CA VAL A 432 32.85 24.28 3.58
C VAL A 432 32.64 24.45 2.08
N ALA A 433 32.35 25.67 1.61
CA ALA A 433 32.08 25.94 0.21
C ALA A 433 33.21 25.44 -0.72
N GLY A 434 34.47 25.55 -0.30
CA GLY A 434 35.63 25.06 -1.08
C GLY A 434 35.73 23.54 -1.17
N LEU A 435 35.14 22.81 -0.22
CA LEU A 435 35.19 21.34 -0.14
C LEU A 435 33.96 20.68 -0.77
N GLN A 436 32.81 21.34 -0.69
CA GLN A 436 31.53 20.83 -1.16
C GLN A 436 30.95 21.78 -2.20
N PRO A 437 31.35 21.70 -3.49
CA PRO A 437 30.99 22.68 -4.52
C PRO A 437 29.49 22.75 -4.85
N TRP A 438 28.72 21.76 -4.42
CA TRP A 438 27.29 21.60 -4.67
C TRP A 438 26.38 22.25 -3.60
N LEU A 439 26.92 22.71 -2.46
CA LEU A 439 26.16 23.48 -1.47
C LEU A 439 25.88 24.92 -1.96
N PRO A 440 24.95 25.68 -1.37
CA PRO A 440 24.96 27.13 -1.49
C PRO A 440 26.31 27.71 -1.02
N ARG A 441 26.71 28.86 -1.58
CA ARG A 441 28.06 29.41 -1.40
C ARG A 441 28.20 30.25 -0.13
N ASP A 442 27.10 30.75 0.38
CA ASP A 442 26.97 31.57 1.58
C ASP A 442 25.71 31.17 2.36
N GLY A 443 25.54 31.77 3.53
CA GLY A 443 24.40 31.48 4.41
C GLY A 443 24.66 30.38 5.44
N MET A 444 23.57 29.99 6.10
CA MET A 444 23.53 29.04 7.20
C MET A 444 22.54 27.92 6.89
N LEU A 445 22.91 26.69 7.23
CA LEU A 445 21.96 25.59 7.39
C LEU A 445 21.67 25.37 8.86
N TYR A 446 20.41 25.11 9.20
CA TYR A 446 19.96 24.76 10.55
C TYR A 446 19.21 23.43 10.51
N PHE A 447 19.47 22.55 11.48
CA PHE A 447 18.92 21.21 11.53
C PHE A 447 18.11 21.01 12.82
N PHE A 448 16.84 20.67 12.65
CA PHE A 448 15.89 20.44 13.74
C PHE A 448 15.15 19.11 13.56
N GLY A 449 14.71 18.52 14.66
CA GLY A 449 13.78 17.38 14.70
C GLY A 449 12.96 17.40 15.98
N GLU A 450 11.73 16.91 15.94
CA GLU A 450 10.86 16.83 17.12
C GLU A 450 11.47 15.89 18.17
N ASP A 451 11.75 14.65 17.77
CA ASP A 451 12.33 13.59 18.59
C ASP A 451 13.03 12.53 17.71
N GLN A 452 13.42 11.40 18.31
CA GLN A 452 14.14 10.30 17.64
C GLN A 452 13.24 9.15 17.15
N GLU A 453 11.97 9.13 17.54
CA GLU A 453 10.96 8.13 17.20
C GLU A 453 10.13 8.58 15.97
N GLU A 454 9.84 9.88 15.84
CA GLU A 454 9.06 10.48 14.76
C GLU A 454 9.92 11.28 13.77
N LEU A 455 10.88 10.60 13.14
CA LEU A 455 11.86 11.22 12.23
C LEU A 455 11.27 11.96 11.03
N GLN A 456 9.99 11.74 10.68
CA GLN A 456 9.30 12.49 9.64
C GLN A 456 9.02 13.95 10.05
N LYS A 457 9.07 14.26 11.35
CA LYS A 457 8.90 15.59 11.92
C LYS A 457 10.28 16.25 12.11
N HIS A 458 10.89 16.57 10.98
CA HIS A 458 12.19 17.23 10.93
C HIS A 458 12.15 18.47 10.04
N ARG A 459 13.13 19.37 10.22
CA ARG A 459 13.23 20.57 9.41
C ARG A 459 14.69 20.94 9.19
N VAL A 460 15.05 21.13 7.92
CA VAL A 460 16.30 21.75 7.51
C VAL A 460 15.99 23.12 6.94
N ILE A 461 16.61 24.15 7.49
CA ILE A 461 16.38 25.54 7.11
C ILE A 461 17.66 26.09 6.49
N HIS A 462 17.55 26.64 5.29
CA HIS A 462 18.61 27.43 4.67
C HIS A 462 18.27 28.91 4.76
N SER A 463 19.20 29.73 5.24
CA SER A 463 19.05 31.18 5.29
C SER A 463 20.30 31.89 4.79
N THR A 464 20.11 32.88 3.93
CA THR A 464 21.16 33.79 3.46
C THR A 464 21.17 35.11 4.22
N ALA A 465 20.50 35.19 5.38
CA ALA A 465 20.49 36.38 6.20
C ALA A 465 21.92 36.76 6.64
N PRO A 466 22.28 38.05 6.64
CA PRO A 466 23.62 38.47 7.04
C PRO A 466 23.88 38.16 8.52
N ALA A 467 25.11 37.81 8.88
CA ALA A 467 25.48 37.51 10.26
C ALA A 467 25.09 38.61 11.27
N SER A 468 25.05 39.87 10.82
CA SER A 468 24.62 41.03 11.62
C SER A 468 23.14 41.04 11.99
N SER A 469 22.27 40.35 11.25
CA SER A 469 20.84 40.25 11.58
C SER A 469 20.50 39.07 12.46
N LEU A 470 21.43 38.13 12.67
CA LEU A 470 21.16 36.92 13.45
C LEU A 470 20.95 37.24 14.93
N GLN A 471 20.06 36.49 15.55
CA GLN A 471 19.75 36.56 16.97
C GLN A 471 19.84 35.18 17.58
N THR A 472 20.65 35.04 18.63
CA THR A 472 20.71 33.80 19.41
C THR A 472 19.37 33.59 20.07
N TYR A 473 18.75 32.46 19.79
CA TYR A 473 17.47 32.11 20.37
C TYR A 473 17.60 31.97 21.89
N VAL A 474 16.66 32.56 22.63
CA VAL A 474 16.61 32.44 24.08
C VAL A 474 15.50 31.47 24.43
N TYR A 475 15.87 30.30 24.93
CA TYR A 475 14.89 29.34 25.45
C TYR A 475 14.17 29.95 26.66
N PRO A 476 12.83 29.94 26.69
CA PRO A 476 12.10 30.37 27.88
C PRO A 476 12.34 29.41 29.04
N ASP A 477 12.14 29.88 30.27
CA ASP A 477 12.38 29.07 31.50
C ASP A 477 11.51 27.80 31.56
N ASP A 478 10.38 27.80 30.86
CA ASP A 478 9.43 26.69 30.75
C ASP A 478 9.60 25.88 29.45
N ALA A 479 10.71 26.05 28.72
CA ALA A 479 10.98 25.28 27.51
C ALA A 479 11.04 23.77 27.84
N THR A 480 10.27 23.00 27.09
CA THR A 480 10.24 21.53 27.19
C THR A 480 10.74 20.91 25.91
N PHE A 481 11.50 19.82 26.04
CA PHE A 481 11.92 18.98 24.92
C PHE A 481 11.50 17.55 25.21
N GLU A 482 11.21 16.78 24.17
CA GLU A 482 10.95 15.36 24.33
C GLU A 482 12.22 14.65 24.82
N ASN A 483 12.10 13.87 25.90
CA ASN A 483 13.18 13.05 26.48
C ASN A 483 14.43 13.82 26.93
N GLY A 484 14.28 14.95 27.62
CA GLY A 484 15.37 15.62 28.35
C GLY A 484 15.45 17.12 28.10
N ASP A 485 16.65 17.68 28.29
CA ASP A 485 16.93 19.10 28.08
C ASP A 485 17.52 19.37 26.70
N ALA A 486 17.64 20.65 26.34
CA ALA A 486 18.42 21.08 25.18
C ALA A 486 19.87 20.60 25.30
N PHE A 487 20.44 20.16 24.17
CA PHE A 487 21.86 19.81 24.14
C PHE A 487 22.73 21.04 24.42
N PRO A 488 23.84 20.93 25.17
CA PRO A 488 24.83 21.99 25.27
C PRO A 488 25.45 22.31 23.91
N GLY A 489 25.86 23.55 23.69
CA GLY A 489 26.45 23.98 22.42
C GLY A 489 27.96 23.81 22.39
N PHE A 490 28.49 23.26 21.30
CA PHE A 490 29.92 23.14 21.04
C PHE A 490 30.27 23.66 19.65
N LYS A 491 31.36 24.43 19.57
CA LYS A 491 31.93 24.87 18.28
C LYS A 491 32.46 23.66 17.53
N ALA A 492 32.45 23.73 16.21
CA ALA A 492 33.04 22.68 15.38
C ALA A 492 33.94 23.24 14.27
N VAL A 493 34.97 22.46 13.93
CA VAL A 493 35.94 22.78 12.86
C VAL A 493 35.75 21.79 11.72
N ALA A 494 35.62 22.31 10.51
CA ALA A 494 35.50 21.54 9.29
C ALA A 494 36.87 21.14 8.72
N THR A 495 37.03 19.89 8.31
CA THR A 495 38.21 19.38 7.60
C THR A 495 37.81 18.39 6.50
N ALA A 496 38.56 18.36 5.40
CA ALA A 496 38.36 17.38 4.33
C ALA A 496 38.68 15.95 4.82
N THR A 497 37.83 14.99 4.48
CA THR A 497 38.07 13.56 4.64
C THR A 497 37.36 12.79 3.52
N VAL A 498 37.35 11.46 3.55
CA VAL A 498 36.63 10.64 2.56
C VAL A 498 35.72 9.68 3.28
N SER A 499 34.52 9.44 2.77
CA SER A 499 33.67 8.33 3.22
C SER A 499 33.66 7.25 2.16
N VAL A 500 33.93 6.01 2.56
CA VAL A 500 33.86 4.81 1.70
C VAL A 500 32.61 4.00 2.05
N PRO A 501 31.99 3.29 1.09
CA PRO A 501 30.74 2.59 1.34
C PRO A 501 30.88 1.49 2.41
N SER A 502 29.80 1.20 3.13
CA SER A 502 29.73 -0.06 3.88
C SER A 502 29.73 -1.21 2.88
N LEU A 503 30.55 -2.23 3.17
CA LEU A 503 30.55 -3.46 2.38
C LEU A 503 29.55 -4.49 2.93
N TYR A 504 29.08 -4.32 4.16
CA TYR A 504 28.16 -5.26 4.82
C TYR A 504 26.92 -5.54 3.97
N ASN A 505 26.75 -6.80 3.56
CA ASN A 505 25.64 -7.26 2.73
C ASN A 505 25.49 -6.45 1.41
N ALA A 506 26.60 -5.98 0.84
CA ALA A 506 26.59 -5.10 -0.32
C ALA A 506 26.50 -5.84 -1.67
N GLY A 507 26.26 -7.16 -1.67
CA GLY A 507 26.24 -8.00 -2.87
C GLY A 507 25.28 -7.49 -3.96
N ASP A 508 24.09 -7.03 -3.57
CA ASP A 508 23.10 -6.48 -4.51
C ASP A 508 23.42 -5.04 -4.95
N ARG A 509 24.23 -4.31 -4.17
CA ARG A 509 24.62 -2.91 -4.43
C ARG A 509 25.87 -2.80 -5.30
N LEU A 510 26.79 -3.77 -5.23
CA LEU A 510 28.10 -3.73 -5.89
C LEU A 510 28.13 -4.64 -7.14
N THR A 511 27.89 -4.05 -8.31
CA THR A 511 27.84 -4.79 -9.58
C THR A 511 28.95 -4.38 -10.56
N GLY A 512 29.12 -5.15 -11.63
CA GLY A 512 30.04 -4.82 -12.73
C GLY A 512 31.50 -4.63 -12.28
N ARG A 513 32.05 -3.42 -12.47
CA ARG A 513 33.46 -3.13 -12.13
C ARG A 513 33.71 -2.99 -10.63
N ASP A 514 32.66 -2.80 -9.83
CA ASP A 514 32.75 -2.54 -8.40
C ASP A 514 32.64 -3.82 -7.56
N ALA A 515 32.15 -4.91 -8.17
CA ALA A 515 32.10 -6.25 -7.57
C ALA A 515 33.45 -6.77 -7.06
N VAL A 516 34.57 -6.20 -7.53
CA VAL A 516 35.91 -6.51 -6.99
C VAL A 516 36.03 -6.23 -5.49
N LEU A 517 35.24 -5.31 -4.94
CA LEU A 517 35.20 -4.99 -3.52
C LEU A 517 34.59 -6.11 -2.67
N LEU A 518 33.73 -6.96 -3.25
CA LEU A 518 33.14 -8.10 -2.54
C LEU A 518 34.20 -9.11 -2.09
N ASN A 519 35.33 -9.17 -2.79
CA ASN A 519 36.49 -9.98 -2.37
C ASN A 519 37.05 -9.58 -0.99
N ILE A 520 36.72 -8.39 -0.48
CA ILE A 520 37.11 -7.94 0.86
C ILE A 520 36.23 -8.61 1.93
N GLU A 521 34.95 -8.86 1.65
CA GLU A 521 34.05 -9.56 2.58
C GLU A 521 34.43 -11.03 2.74
N ASP A 522 34.95 -11.66 1.68
CA ASP A 522 35.34 -13.07 1.68
C ASP A 522 36.70 -13.36 2.36
N ASP A 523 37.42 -12.33 2.83
CA ASP A 523 38.75 -12.47 3.46
C ASP A 523 38.85 -11.67 4.77
N ASP A 524 38.93 -12.38 5.90
CA ASP A 524 39.02 -11.80 7.24
C ASP A 524 40.12 -10.74 7.42
N LYS A 525 41.26 -10.89 6.72
CA LYS A 525 42.38 -9.93 6.84
C LYS A 525 42.07 -8.66 6.06
N LEU A 526 41.47 -8.80 4.87
CA LEU A 526 41.04 -7.66 4.08
C LEU A 526 39.90 -6.92 4.76
N GLN A 527 38.94 -7.63 5.34
CA GLN A 527 37.83 -7.05 6.09
C GLN A 527 38.33 -6.21 7.27
N LYS A 528 39.26 -6.75 8.08
CA LYS A 528 39.91 -5.99 9.18
C LYS A 528 40.66 -4.75 8.68
N ALA A 529 41.38 -4.87 7.56
CA ALA A 529 42.07 -3.73 6.96
C ALA A 529 41.08 -2.67 6.44
N TYR A 530 39.93 -3.09 5.93
CA TYR A 530 38.88 -2.19 5.46
C TYR A 530 38.19 -1.46 6.61
N TRP A 531 37.89 -2.14 7.72
CA TRP A 531 37.37 -1.48 8.91
C TRP A 531 38.35 -0.46 9.50
N ALA A 532 39.64 -0.78 9.55
CA ALA A 532 40.67 0.16 9.98
C ALA A 532 40.78 1.38 9.04
N LEU A 533 40.61 1.17 7.72
CA LEU A 533 40.49 2.25 6.74
C LEU A 533 39.27 3.14 7.03
N GLN A 534 38.10 2.54 7.27
CA GLN A 534 36.87 3.27 7.58
C GLN A 534 37.00 4.07 8.87
N GLU A 535 37.59 3.50 9.92
CA GLU A 535 37.79 4.15 11.21
C GLU A 535 38.72 5.37 11.10
N GLU A 536 39.84 5.24 10.37
CA GLU A 536 40.75 6.35 10.10
C GLU A 536 40.05 7.49 9.35
N LEU A 537 39.27 7.14 8.33
CA LEU A 537 38.60 8.08 7.43
C LEU A 537 37.36 8.73 8.06
N SER A 538 36.60 8.02 8.90
CA SER A 538 35.46 8.60 9.60
C SER A 538 35.90 9.48 10.77
N GLY A 539 36.98 9.10 11.47
CA GLY A 539 37.42 9.78 12.68
C GLY A 539 36.61 9.35 13.89
N LYS A 540 36.14 8.09 13.92
CA LYS A 540 35.24 7.53 14.94
C LYS A 540 35.71 7.74 16.39
N SER A 541 36.99 8.02 16.61
CA SER A 541 37.58 8.31 17.92
C SER A 541 37.62 9.82 18.29
N GLU A 542 37.10 10.71 17.44
CA GLU A 542 37.32 12.16 17.54
C GLU A 542 36.08 13.01 17.86
N ASP A 543 34.92 12.44 18.23
CA ASP A 543 33.67 13.19 18.46
C ASP A 543 33.32 14.06 17.24
N CYS A 544 32.90 13.41 16.16
CA CYS A 544 32.74 14.07 14.86
C CYS A 544 31.46 13.72 14.11
N HIS A 545 31.04 14.66 13.25
CA HIS A 545 29.87 14.56 12.38
C HIS A 545 30.28 14.77 10.94
N LEU A 546 29.54 14.22 9.99
CA LEU A 546 29.96 14.16 8.59
C LEU A 546 28.94 14.80 7.64
N VAL A 547 29.43 15.42 6.58
CA VAL A 547 28.61 15.88 5.44
C VAL A 547 29.01 15.10 4.20
N ASN A 548 28.01 14.63 3.44
CA ASN A 548 28.20 13.78 2.26
C ASN A 548 29.03 12.53 2.59
N ALA A 549 28.48 11.70 3.48
CA ALA A 549 29.08 10.44 3.91
C ALA A 549 28.12 9.28 3.70
N HIS A 550 28.68 8.09 3.49
CA HIS A 550 27.94 6.84 3.60
C HIS A 550 27.60 6.59 5.07
N VAL A 551 26.35 6.22 5.33
CA VAL A 551 25.89 5.78 6.65
C VAL A 551 26.00 4.26 6.72
N PHE A 552 26.49 3.75 7.85
CA PHE A 552 26.45 2.31 8.10
C PHE A 552 25.00 1.89 8.35
N THR A 553 24.56 0.81 7.70
CA THR A 553 23.23 0.24 7.88
C THR A 553 23.31 -1.29 7.83
N GLN A 554 22.41 -1.95 8.56
CA GLN A 554 22.18 -3.40 8.45
C GLN A 554 21.08 -3.72 7.42
N HIS A 555 20.30 -2.73 7.02
CA HIS A 555 19.14 -2.84 6.13
C HIS A 555 19.27 -1.83 4.97
N GLU A 556 18.22 -1.04 4.72
CA GLU A 556 18.22 0.02 3.71
C GLU A 556 19.05 1.23 4.16
N SER A 557 19.88 1.75 3.26
CA SER A 557 20.58 3.03 3.46
C SER A 557 19.60 4.20 3.58
N PRO A 558 19.98 5.31 4.23
CA PRO A 558 19.16 6.53 4.27
C PRO A 558 18.68 6.98 2.89
N GLU A 559 19.51 6.85 1.86
CA GLU A 559 19.16 7.16 0.48
C GLU A 559 18.08 6.23 -0.10
N GLU A 560 18.15 4.92 0.20
CA GLU A 560 17.13 3.94 -0.20
C GLU A 560 15.80 4.17 0.54
N GLN A 561 15.86 4.49 1.84
CA GLN A 561 14.69 4.85 2.64
C GLN A 561 14.03 6.13 2.13
N ALA A 562 14.82 7.18 1.87
CA ALA A 562 14.34 8.43 1.30
C ALA A 562 13.68 8.20 -0.06
N SER A 563 14.31 7.40 -0.92
CA SER A 563 13.75 6.99 -2.22
C SER A 563 12.42 6.26 -2.06
N ALA A 564 12.32 5.28 -1.15
CA ALA A 564 11.09 4.52 -0.93
C ALA A 564 9.93 5.43 -0.48
N GLU A 565 10.21 6.33 0.46
CA GLU A 565 9.21 7.21 1.08
C GLU A 565 8.83 8.36 0.16
N ARG A 566 9.81 9.09 -0.37
CA ARG A 566 9.62 10.35 -1.11
C ARG A 566 9.62 10.16 -2.64
N GLY A 567 10.19 9.07 -3.14
CA GLY A 567 10.45 8.83 -4.57
C GLY A 567 11.87 9.22 -4.99
N GLY A 568 12.14 9.17 -6.29
CA GLY A 568 13.46 9.43 -6.88
C GLY A 568 14.33 8.18 -6.79
N LEU A 569 15.39 8.11 -7.58
CA LEU A 569 16.29 6.96 -7.50
C LEU A 569 17.18 7.10 -6.27
N PRO A 570 17.52 6.00 -5.54
CA PRO A 570 18.39 6.08 -4.37
C PRO A 570 19.71 6.81 -4.64
N GLY A 571 20.31 6.61 -5.83
CA GLY A 571 21.55 7.29 -6.22
C GLY A 571 21.44 8.80 -6.46
N GLU A 572 20.23 9.36 -6.45
CA GLU A 572 19.95 10.80 -6.58
C GLU A 572 19.74 11.47 -5.21
N TRP A 573 19.76 10.71 -4.13
CA TRP A 573 19.77 11.22 -2.76
C TRP A 573 21.20 11.36 -2.24
N VAL A 574 21.41 12.34 -1.38
CA VAL A 574 22.68 12.59 -0.71
C VAL A 574 22.44 12.89 0.78
N ASN A 575 23.28 12.28 1.62
CA ASN A 575 23.31 12.56 3.06
C ASN A 575 23.93 13.95 3.30
N LEU A 576 23.08 14.94 3.53
CA LEU A 576 23.44 16.34 3.78
C LEU A 576 24.18 16.50 5.11
N LEU A 577 23.73 15.82 6.17
CA LEU A 577 24.39 15.80 7.47
C LEU A 577 24.18 14.44 8.15
N MET A 578 25.25 13.88 8.69
CA MET A 578 25.29 12.65 9.46
C MET A 578 25.79 12.99 10.87
N LEU A 579 24.95 12.77 11.86
CA LEU A 579 25.19 12.99 13.27
C LEU A 579 25.43 11.66 13.96
N GLU A 580 26.69 11.42 14.33
CA GLU A 580 27.06 10.32 15.20
C GLU A 580 26.71 10.62 16.67
N SER A 581 26.50 9.57 17.44
CA SER A 581 26.49 9.67 18.90
C SER A 581 27.84 10.19 19.39
N ASP A 582 27.82 11.25 20.19
CA ASP A 582 28.98 12.08 20.55
C ASP A 582 28.79 12.60 21.98
N ASN A 583 29.83 12.55 22.83
CA ASN A 583 29.79 13.09 24.20
C ASN A 583 29.75 14.63 24.25
N ARG A 584 30.03 15.32 23.14
CA ARG A 584 30.10 16.77 22.98
C ARG A 584 29.42 17.15 21.66
N PRO A 585 28.09 17.23 21.63
CA PRO A 585 27.30 17.83 22.72
C PRO A 585 26.58 16.86 23.67
N GLY A 586 26.79 15.56 23.56
CA GLY A 586 26.03 14.56 24.32
C GLY A 586 24.90 13.96 23.49
N PHE A 587 25.05 13.93 22.17
CA PHE A 587 24.15 13.19 21.30
C PHE A 587 24.23 11.71 21.59
N CYS A 588 23.07 11.10 21.80
CA CYS A 588 22.91 9.66 21.95
C CYS A 588 21.68 9.29 21.12
N PHE A 589 21.91 8.54 20.04
CA PHE A 589 20.87 8.06 19.14
C PHE A 589 20.68 6.57 19.37
N TRP A 590 19.66 6.17 20.13
CA TRP A 590 19.46 4.78 20.56
C TRP A 590 20.74 4.09 21.08
N ASP A 591 21.13 2.92 20.54
CA ASP A 591 22.33 2.17 20.95
C ASP A 591 23.54 2.59 20.10
N ALA A 592 24.00 3.82 20.35
CA ALA A 592 25.13 4.45 19.66
C ALA A 592 24.96 4.52 18.13
N GLY A 593 23.74 4.83 17.69
CA GLY A 593 23.36 5.00 16.31
C GLY A 593 23.75 6.34 15.70
N THR A 594 23.29 6.52 14.47
CA THR A 594 23.55 7.65 13.58
C THR A 594 22.25 8.25 13.08
N LEU A 595 22.01 9.53 13.37
CA LEU A 595 20.93 10.31 12.76
C LEU A 595 21.44 10.96 11.46
N SER A 596 20.68 10.85 10.38
CA SER A 596 21.04 11.42 9.08
C SER A 596 19.94 12.30 8.52
N PHE A 597 20.33 13.35 7.81
CA PHE A 597 19.46 14.21 7.01
C PHE A 597 19.86 14.07 5.55
N SER A 598 18.94 13.61 4.72
CA SER A 598 19.09 13.40 3.29
C SER A 598 18.34 14.44 2.47
N ILE A 599 18.87 14.77 1.30
CA ILE A 599 18.22 15.65 0.32
C ILE A 599 18.44 15.09 -1.08
N HIS A 600 17.47 15.28 -1.97
CA HIS A 600 17.66 14.92 -3.38
C HIS A 600 18.51 15.97 -4.09
N MET A 601 19.38 15.52 -5.00
CA MET A 601 20.36 16.38 -5.69
C MET A 601 19.69 17.55 -6.44
N LYS A 602 18.50 17.35 -7.01
CA LYS A 602 17.77 18.42 -7.71
C LYS A 602 17.28 19.52 -6.77
N ASP A 603 16.75 19.16 -5.61
CA ASP A 603 16.26 20.14 -4.63
C ASP A 603 17.43 20.91 -4.01
N LEU A 604 18.54 20.21 -3.77
CA LEU A 604 19.79 20.82 -3.35
C LEU A 604 20.33 21.81 -4.40
N ALA A 605 20.29 21.48 -5.68
CA ALA A 605 20.69 22.38 -6.76
C ALA A 605 19.79 23.62 -6.88
N LEU A 606 18.51 23.50 -6.50
CA LEU A 606 17.58 24.63 -6.40
C LEU A 606 17.75 25.44 -5.10
N GLY A 607 18.51 24.93 -4.12
CA GLY A 607 18.59 25.51 -2.78
C GLY A 607 17.29 25.36 -1.97
N ASP A 608 16.44 24.40 -2.33
CA ASP A 608 15.17 24.09 -1.67
C ASP A 608 15.38 22.97 -0.65
N PHE A 609 15.43 23.33 0.64
CA PHE A 609 15.62 22.38 1.73
C PHE A 609 14.30 21.92 2.37
N SER A 610 13.14 22.26 1.78
CA SER A 610 11.83 21.94 2.36
C SER A 610 11.44 20.47 2.20
N ARG A 611 12.14 19.72 1.34
CA ARG A 611 11.86 18.31 0.99
C ARG A 611 13.02 17.38 1.36
N THR A 612 13.59 17.61 2.54
CA THR A 612 14.57 16.72 3.15
C THR A 612 13.90 15.49 3.75
N PHE A 613 14.70 14.46 4.04
CA PHE A 613 14.29 13.24 4.72
C PHE A 613 15.25 12.98 5.88
N ALA A 614 14.76 12.58 7.04
CA ALA A 614 15.61 12.16 8.15
C ALA A 614 15.44 10.66 8.43
N SER A 615 16.54 9.99 8.76
CA SER A 615 16.54 8.59 9.20
C SER A 615 17.54 8.38 10.32
N LEU A 616 17.34 7.31 11.10
CA LEU A 616 18.19 6.98 12.23
C LEU A 616 18.53 5.48 12.14
N GLU A 617 19.82 5.19 12.06
CA GLU A 617 20.36 3.83 12.03
C GLU A 617 20.97 3.51 13.38
N SER A 618 20.77 2.30 13.90
CA SER A 618 21.40 1.83 15.14
C SER A 618 21.82 0.37 14.98
N SER A 619 22.70 -0.08 15.89
CA SER A 619 23.19 -1.46 15.98
C SER A 619 22.08 -2.49 16.17
#